data_AF-A0A241VQ95-F1
#
_entry.id   AF-A0A241VQ95-F1
#
_cell.length_a   1.000
_cell.length_b   1.000
_cell.length_c   1.000
_cell.angle_alpha   90.00
_cell.angle_beta   90.00
_cell.angle_gamma   90.00
#
_symmetry.space_group_name_H-M   'P 1'
#
loop_
_entity.id
_entity.type
_entity.pdbx_description
1 polymer ?
#
loop_
_entity_poly.entity_id
_entity_poly.type
_entity_poly.pdbx_seq_one_letter_code
_entity_poly.pdbx_strand_id
1 'polypeptide(L)'
;MIKKLGCGIVVAMCLSMTTGCSVIMASKQPAKKNTEMIQQGLSRSLVIAEFGAPVTSEFRNGKRHEIYTFTQGYSTASKVGRAFLHGAADVATVGLWELVGTPTESVFNGKKMSYELIFDENDQLERYIFLSQDTAK
;
A
#
# COMPACT_ATOMS: atom_id res chain seq x y z
N MET A 1 41.92 -27.17 -4.94
CA MET A 1 40.47 -27.33 -5.21
C MET A 1 39.59 -27.21 -3.95
N ILE A 2 39.97 -27.82 -2.81
CA ILE A 2 39.16 -27.85 -1.58
C ILE A 2 38.82 -26.46 -1.00
N LYS A 3 39.74 -25.48 -1.05
CA LYS A 3 39.49 -24.10 -0.56
C LYS A 3 38.45 -23.31 -1.37
N LYS A 4 38.34 -23.54 -2.70
CA LYS A 4 37.36 -22.86 -3.56
C LYS A 4 35.96 -23.46 -3.39
N LEU A 5 35.88 -24.76 -3.14
CA LEU A 5 34.63 -25.48 -2.90
C LEU A 5 33.99 -25.10 -1.55
N GLY A 6 34.80 -24.95 -0.49
CA GLY A 6 34.33 -24.48 0.81
C GLY A 6 33.79 -23.04 0.78
N CYS A 7 34.43 -22.15 0.03
CA CYS A 7 33.95 -20.77 -0.15
C CYS A 7 32.61 -20.69 -0.92
N GLY A 8 32.43 -21.54 -1.94
CA GLY A 8 31.17 -21.59 -2.70
C GLY A 8 29.97 -22.08 -1.89
N ILE A 9 30.19 -23.07 -1.01
CA ILE A 9 29.14 -23.59 -0.12
C ILE A 9 28.74 -22.54 0.93
N VAL A 10 29.69 -21.80 1.50
CA VAL A 10 29.40 -20.73 2.46
C VAL A 10 28.61 -19.60 1.80
N VAL A 11 28.96 -19.21 0.57
CA VAL A 11 28.22 -18.18 -0.18
C VAL A 11 26.80 -18.64 -0.52
N ALA A 12 26.63 -19.88 -0.99
CA ALA A 12 25.30 -20.44 -1.27
C ALA A 12 24.43 -20.55 -0.01
N MET A 13 25.02 -20.92 1.13
CA MET A 13 24.32 -21.00 2.41
C MET A 13 23.92 -19.60 2.92
N CYS A 14 24.77 -18.58 2.77
CA CYS A 14 24.42 -17.20 3.11
C CYS A 14 23.31 -16.64 2.20
N LEU A 15 23.33 -16.91 0.89
CA LEU A 15 22.31 -16.46 -0.05
C LEU A 15 20.94 -17.10 0.23
N SER A 16 20.90 -18.32 0.76
CA SER A 16 19.65 -18.98 1.15
C SER A 16 18.93 -18.30 2.33
N MET A 17 19.64 -17.49 3.13
CA MET A 17 19.06 -16.78 4.27
C MET A 17 18.43 -15.42 3.91
N THR A 18 18.62 -14.94 2.68
CA THR A 18 18.12 -13.63 2.23
C THR A 18 16.95 -13.72 1.26
N THR A 19 16.44 -14.92 0.99
CA THR A 19 15.37 -15.17 0.00
C THR A 19 14.00 -14.69 0.48
N GLY A 20 13.17 -14.23 -0.45
CA GLY A 20 11.76 -13.92 -0.20
C GLY A 20 11.45 -12.59 0.49
N CYS A 21 12.42 -11.71 0.71
CA CYS A 21 12.17 -10.37 1.26
C CYS A 21 11.18 -9.59 0.38
N SER A 22 11.41 -9.55 -0.93
CA SER A 22 10.53 -8.90 -1.90
C SER A 22 9.12 -9.51 -1.94
N VAL A 23 8.99 -10.83 -1.71
CA VAL A 23 7.70 -11.54 -1.62
C VAL A 23 6.88 -11.01 -0.43
N ILE A 24 7.52 -10.92 0.74
CA ILE A 24 6.88 -10.44 1.96
C ILE A 24 6.52 -8.96 1.83
N MET A 25 7.40 -8.15 1.26
CA MET A 25 7.15 -6.73 1.04
C MET A 25 5.96 -6.52 0.10
N ALA A 26 5.93 -7.18 -1.06
CA ALA A 26 4.80 -7.14 -1.99
C ALA A 26 3.47 -7.56 -1.33
N SER A 27 3.51 -8.61 -0.50
CA SER A 27 2.33 -9.10 0.23
C SER A 27 1.85 -8.14 1.32
N LYS A 28 2.76 -7.36 1.92
CA LYS A 28 2.45 -6.41 3.00
C LYS A 28 2.16 -4.98 2.53
N GLN A 29 2.25 -4.73 1.22
CA GLN A 29 1.86 -3.44 0.63
C GLN A 29 0.48 -2.98 1.11
N PRO A 30 0.24 -1.66 1.24
CA PRO A 30 -1.08 -1.12 1.57
C PRO A 30 -2.15 -1.68 0.63
N ALA A 31 -3.34 -1.94 1.18
CA ALA A 31 -4.48 -2.40 0.40
C ALA A 31 -5.11 -1.24 -0.38
N LYS A 32 -5.64 -1.52 -1.56
CA LYS A 32 -6.47 -0.58 -2.33
C LYS A 32 -7.74 -0.27 -1.55
N LYS A 33 -8.02 1.02 -1.32
CA LYS A 33 -9.26 1.50 -0.70
C LYS A 33 -10.36 1.67 -1.75
N ASN A 34 -11.60 1.49 -1.33
CA ASN A 34 -12.78 1.65 -2.16
C ASN A 34 -13.19 3.13 -2.26
N THR A 35 -12.53 3.89 -3.13
CA THR A 35 -12.90 5.29 -3.40
C THR A 35 -14.22 5.43 -4.17
N GLU A 36 -14.68 4.38 -4.85
CA GLU A 36 -15.92 4.39 -5.63
C GLU A 36 -17.16 4.46 -4.74
N MET A 37 -17.04 4.09 -3.46
CA MET A 37 -18.15 4.24 -2.51
C MET A 37 -18.47 5.70 -2.16
N ILE A 38 -17.55 6.64 -2.45
CA ILE A 38 -17.71 8.06 -2.12
C ILE A 38 -18.78 8.65 -3.05
N GLN A 39 -20.02 8.61 -2.58
CA GLN A 39 -21.20 9.10 -3.28
C GLN A 39 -22.17 9.76 -2.30
N GLN A 40 -23.08 10.60 -2.81
CA GLN A 40 -24.08 11.27 -1.99
C GLN A 40 -24.91 10.27 -1.17
N GLY A 41 -25.20 10.63 0.08
CA GLY A 41 -25.94 9.78 1.01
C GLY A 41 -25.12 8.67 1.67
N LEU A 42 -23.80 8.61 1.46
CA LEU A 42 -22.94 7.68 2.19
C LEU A 42 -22.84 8.08 3.66
N SER A 43 -23.08 7.14 4.58
CA SER A 43 -22.95 7.43 6.01
C SER A 43 -21.49 7.69 6.42
N ARG A 44 -21.29 8.65 7.32
CA ARG A 44 -19.98 8.94 7.91
C ARG A 44 -19.34 7.71 8.57
N SER A 45 -20.12 6.83 9.17
CA SER A 45 -19.61 5.60 9.78
C SER A 45 -18.96 4.66 8.77
N LEU A 46 -19.52 4.54 7.56
CA LEU A 46 -18.93 3.74 6.48
C LEU A 46 -17.66 4.37 5.94
N VAL A 47 -17.60 5.71 5.84
CA VAL A 47 -16.38 6.45 5.49
C VAL A 47 -15.27 6.13 6.49
N ILE A 48 -15.56 6.21 7.79
CA ILE A 48 -14.56 5.93 8.84
C ILE A 48 -14.13 4.46 8.82
N ALA A 49 -15.05 3.53 8.56
CA ALA A 49 -14.74 2.12 8.45
C ALA A 49 -13.77 1.83 7.28
N GLU A 50 -13.94 2.52 6.14
CA GLU A 50 -13.09 2.33 4.97
C GLU A 50 -11.75 3.07 5.08
N PHE A 51 -11.79 4.36 5.45
CA PHE A 51 -10.62 5.26 5.36
C PHE A 51 -9.93 5.54 6.69
N GLY A 52 -10.52 5.14 7.82
CA GLY A 52 -10.04 5.47 9.17
C GLY A 52 -10.58 6.80 9.69
N ALA A 53 -10.06 7.28 10.82
CA ALA A 53 -10.44 8.58 11.36
C ALA A 53 -9.97 9.73 10.44
N PRO A 54 -10.74 10.83 10.34
CA PRO A 54 -10.31 11.99 9.57
C PRO A 54 -9.06 12.63 10.18
N VAL A 55 -8.22 13.23 9.34
CA VAL A 55 -7.06 14.03 9.75
C VAL A 55 -7.50 15.32 10.44
N THR A 56 -8.57 15.92 9.93
CA THR A 56 -9.20 17.12 10.48
C THR A 56 -10.70 16.99 10.38
N SER A 57 -11.42 17.45 11.41
CA SER A 57 -12.88 17.54 11.44
C SER A 57 -13.28 18.92 11.97
N GLU A 58 -13.99 19.69 11.16
CA GLU A 58 -14.49 21.03 11.49
C GLU A 58 -15.99 21.10 11.28
N PHE A 59 -16.70 21.85 12.12
CA PHE A 59 -18.11 22.16 11.90
C PHE A 59 -18.25 23.61 11.43
N ARG A 60 -18.77 23.82 10.22
CA ARG A 60 -18.88 25.14 9.57
C ARG A 60 -20.21 25.22 8.84
N ASN A 61 -20.94 26.33 9.01
CA ASN A 61 -22.20 26.59 8.31
C ASN A 61 -23.24 25.46 8.47
N GLY A 62 -23.34 24.86 9.66
CA GLY A 62 -24.28 23.75 9.92
C GLY A 62 -23.85 22.41 9.35
N LYS A 63 -22.65 22.30 8.77
CA LYS A 63 -22.15 21.08 8.13
C LYS A 63 -20.82 20.65 8.72
N ARG A 64 -20.54 19.36 8.65
CA ARG A 64 -19.27 18.78 9.08
C ARG A 64 -18.34 18.63 7.89
N HIS A 65 -17.23 19.36 7.91
CA HIS A 65 -16.15 19.28 6.93
C HIS A 65 -15.03 18.42 7.48
N GLU A 66 -14.71 17.33 6.79
CA GLU A 66 -13.66 16.40 7.22
C GLU A 66 -12.67 16.11 6.11
N ILE A 67 -11.38 16.13 6.47
CA ILE A 67 -10.31 15.76 5.54
C ILE A 67 -9.86 14.34 5.85
N TYR A 68 -9.95 13.46 4.86
CA TYR A 68 -9.47 12.10 4.93
C TYR A 68 -8.24 11.96 4.03
N THR A 69 -7.11 11.57 4.63
CA THR A 69 -5.88 11.26 3.90
C THR A 69 -5.49 9.82 4.16
N PHE A 70 -5.33 9.05 3.09
CA PHE A 70 -4.95 7.64 3.18
C PHE A 70 -4.02 7.25 2.03
N THR A 71 -3.39 6.09 2.17
CA THR A 71 -2.56 5.53 1.11
C THR A 71 -3.41 4.64 0.22
N GLN A 72 -3.58 5.03 -1.03
CA GLN A 72 -4.22 4.20 -2.04
C GLN A 72 -3.26 3.12 -2.50
N GLY A 73 -3.46 1.94 -1.94
CA GLY A 73 -2.61 0.78 -2.15
C GLY A 73 -3.01 -0.07 -3.36
N TYR A 74 -2.63 -1.33 -3.31
CA TYR A 74 -2.79 -2.30 -4.40
C TYR A 74 -3.92 -3.27 -4.13
N SER A 75 -4.57 -3.75 -5.20
CA SER A 75 -5.59 -4.80 -5.09
C SER A 75 -4.96 -6.10 -4.60
N THR A 76 -5.77 -6.97 -3.97
CA THR A 76 -5.32 -8.30 -3.54
C THR A 76 -4.69 -9.08 -4.69
N ALA A 77 -5.31 -9.05 -5.88
CA ALA A 77 -4.78 -9.71 -7.07
C ALA A 77 -3.40 -9.16 -7.48
N SER A 78 -3.20 -7.83 -7.43
CA SER A 78 -1.91 -7.21 -7.73
C SER A 78 -0.83 -7.62 -6.72
N LYS A 79 -1.17 -7.63 -5.43
CA LYS A 79 -0.25 -8.04 -4.36
C LYS A 79 0.16 -9.51 -4.49
N VAL A 80 -0.81 -10.39 -4.69
CA VAL A 80 -0.56 -11.84 -4.86
C VAL A 80 0.24 -12.11 -6.13
N GLY A 81 -0.10 -11.46 -7.24
CA GLY A 81 0.63 -11.61 -8.50
C GLY A 81 2.10 -11.19 -8.38
N ARG A 82 2.37 -10.03 -7.73
CA ARG A 82 3.73 -9.57 -7.46
C ARG A 82 4.49 -10.49 -6.53
N ALA A 83 3.87 -10.92 -5.43
CA ALA A 83 4.48 -11.87 -4.51
C ALA A 83 4.87 -13.18 -5.21
N PHE A 84 3.99 -13.71 -6.07
CA PHE A 84 4.26 -14.90 -6.87
C PHE A 84 5.43 -14.69 -7.84
N LEU A 85 5.43 -13.59 -8.60
CA LEU A 85 6.50 -13.29 -9.56
C LEU A 85 7.86 -13.11 -8.87
N HIS A 86 7.88 -12.41 -7.73
CA HIS A 86 9.10 -12.29 -6.92
C HIS A 86 9.58 -13.65 -6.42
N GLY A 87 8.69 -14.48 -5.87
CA GLY A 87 9.07 -15.81 -5.39
C GLY A 87 9.60 -16.72 -6.51
N ALA A 88 8.95 -16.69 -7.68
CA ALA A 88 9.40 -17.44 -8.85
C ALA A 88 10.78 -16.97 -9.34
N ALA A 89 11.00 -15.65 -9.42
CA ALA A 89 12.27 -15.08 -9.81
C ALA A 89 13.38 -15.38 -8.80
N ASP A 90 13.06 -15.37 -7.51
CA ASP A 90 14.01 -15.66 -6.44
C ASP A 90 14.48 -17.12 -6.48
N VAL A 91 13.57 -18.07 -6.71
CA VAL A 91 13.93 -19.48 -6.96
C VAL A 91 14.74 -19.64 -8.24
N ALA A 92 14.31 -19.02 -9.34
CA ALA A 92 14.98 -19.14 -10.63
C ALA A 92 16.41 -18.56 -10.62
N THR A 93 16.70 -17.63 -9.72
CA THR A 93 18.01 -16.97 -9.59
C THR A 93 18.79 -17.40 -8.35
N VAL A 94 18.30 -18.41 -7.61
CA VAL A 94 18.92 -18.92 -6.37
C VAL A 94 19.19 -17.79 -5.36
N GLY A 95 18.22 -16.88 -5.19
CA GLY A 95 18.30 -15.79 -4.22
C GLY A 95 18.87 -14.46 -4.74
N LEU A 96 19.44 -14.44 -5.95
CA LEU A 96 20.06 -13.22 -6.49
C LEU A 96 19.03 -12.14 -6.87
N TRP A 97 17.77 -12.54 -7.09
CA TRP A 97 16.68 -11.62 -7.43
C TRP A 97 16.48 -10.53 -6.37
N GLU A 98 16.76 -10.82 -5.10
CA GLU A 98 16.55 -9.87 -4.01
C GLU A 98 17.40 -8.60 -4.13
N LEU A 99 18.51 -8.62 -4.88
CA LEU A 99 19.29 -7.42 -5.20
C LEU A 99 18.49 -6.38 -6.01
N VAL A 100 17.46 -6.82 -6.71
CA VAL A 100 16.57 -5.99 -7.54
C VAL A 100 15.17 -5.91 -6.94
N GLY A 101 14.62 -7.05 -6.53
CA GLY A 101 13.25 -7.18 -6.01
C GLY A 101 13.03 -6.38 -4.74
N THR A 102 13.91 -6.50 -3.75
CA THR A 102 13.75 -5.78 -2.47
C THR A 102 13.79 -4.26 -2.64
N PRO A 103 14.78 -3.67 -3.36
CA PRO A 103 14.77 -2.23 -3.63
C PRO A 103 13.52 -1.79 -4.42
N THR A 104 13.08 -2.57 -5.40
CA THR A 104 11.86 -2.27 -6.17
C THR A 104 10.62 -2.21 -5.27
N GLU A 105 10.50 -3.17 -4.35
CA GLU A 105 9.37 -3.22 -3.43
C GLU A 105 9.47 -2.16 -2.32
N SER A 106 10.65 -1.65 -2.01
CA SER A 106 10.84 -0.56 -1.04
C SER A 106 10.30 0.79 -1.52
N VAL A 107 10.32 1.02 -2.83
CA VAL A 107 9.79 2.25 -3.45
C VAL A 107 8.30 2.14 -3.75
N PHE A 108 7.78 0.92 -3.89
CA PHE A 108 6.34 0.70 -4.02
C PHE A 108 5.70 0.83 -2.65
N ASN A 109 4.83 1.83 -2.49
CA ASN A 109 4.05 2.01 -1.25
C ASN A 109 2.62 2.52 -1.52
N GLY A 110 2.17 2.50 -2.77
CA GLY A 110 0.89 3.10 -3.17
C GLY A 110 1.03 4.62 -3.42
N LYS A 111 -0.09 5.33 -3.42
CA LYS A 111 -0.12 6.79 -3.57
C LYS A 111 -0.94 7.42 -2.46
N LYS A 112 -0.43 8.48 -1.83
CA LYS A 112 -1.25 9.26 -0.88
C LYS A 112 -2.38 9.96 -1.64
N MET A 113 -3.59 9.83 -1.13
CA MET A 113 -4.80 10.46 -1.67
C MET A 113 -5.47 11.24 -0.54
N SER A 114 -6.06 12.39 -0.84
CA SER A 114 -6.82 13.17 0.13
C SER A 114 -8.18 13.56 -0.43
N TYR A 115 -9.21 13.52 0.43
CA TYR A 115 -10.56 13.96 0.11
C TYR A 115 -11.06 14.89 1.21
N GLU A 116 -11.71 15.98 0.83
CA GLU A 116 -12.60 16.72 1.73
C GLU A 116 -14.00 16.13 1.56
N LEU A 117 -14.58 15.66 2.65
CA LEU A 117 -15.93 15.11 2.72
C LEU A 117 -16.78 16.03 3.59
N ILE A 118 -17.92 16.46 3.05
CA ILE A 118 -18.84 17.38 3.70
C ILE A 118 -20.11 16.61 4.02
N PHE A 119 -20.38 16.43 5.31
CA PHE A 119 -21.55 15.75 5.82
C PHE A 119 -22.64 16.73 6.27
N ASP A 120 -23.88 16.33 6.06
CA ASP A 120 -25.06 17.02 6.57
C ASP A 120 -25.28 16.77 8.07
N GLU A 121 -26.37 17.33 8.61
CA GLU A 121 -26.74 17.20 10.02
C GLU A 121 -27.08 15.76 10.46
N ASN A 122 -27.36 14.86 9.51
CA ASN A 122 -27.65 13.45 9.74
C ASN A 122 -26.40 12.55 9.53
N ASP A 123 -25.21 13.15 9.46
CA ASP A 123 -23.94 12.49 9.17
C ASP A 123 -23.97 11.70 7.83
N GLN A 124 -24.72 12.21 6.84
CA GLN A 124 -24.72 11.68 5.47
C GLN A 124 -23.86 12.56 4.56
N LEU A 125 -23.11 11.93 3.65
CA LEU A 125 -22.24 12.64 2.72
C LEU A 125 -23.08 13.46 1.73
N GLU A 126 -22.94 14.78 1.77
CA GLU A 126 -23.62 15.69 0.86
C GLU A 126 -22.75 16.04 -0.35
N ARG A 127 -21.45 16.26 -0.10
CA ARG A 127 -20.46 16.65 -1.13
C ARG A 127 -19.09 16.09 -0.80
N TYR A 128 -18.31 15.80 -1.84
CA TYR A 128 -16.90 15.44 -1.72
C TYR A 128 -16.05 16.23 -2.72
N ILE A 129 -14.80 16.49 -2.35
CA ILE A 129 -13.80 17.16 -3.18
C ILE A 129 -12.53 16.32 -3.12
N PHE A 130 -11.98 15.96 -4.27
CA PHE A 130 -10.65 15.35 -4.33
C PHE A 130 -9.58 16.43 -4.11
N LEU A 131 -8.80 16.28 -3.05
CA LEU A 131 -7.69 17.16 -2.74
C LEU A 131 -6.43 16.52 -3.33
N SER A 132 -6.02 16.98 -4.51
CA SER A 132 -4.75 16.55 -5.08
C SER A 132 -3.62 16.94 -4.14
N GLN A 133 -2.85 15.95 -3.68
CA GLN A 133 -1.59 16.15 -3.00
C GLN A 133 -0.51 15.59 -3.93
N ASP A 134 -0.13 16.40 -4.93
CA ASP A 134 1.02 16.09 -5.77
C ASP A 134 2.28 16.43 -4.96
N THR A 135 2.73 15.48 -4.14
CA THR A 135 4.06 15.56 -3.51
C THR A 135 4.75 14.20 -3.61
N ALA A 136 5.34 13.97 -4.78
CA ALA A 136 6.60 13.24 -4.89
C ALA A 136 7.37 13.79 -6.10
N LYS A 137 8.24 14.78 -5.83
CA LYS A 137 9.51 14.90 -6.56
C LYS A 137 10.40 13.73 -6.18
#